data_AF-A0A5E3WI95-F1
#
_entry.id   AF-A0A5E3WI95-F1
#
_cell.length_a   1.000
_cell.length_b   1.000
_cell.length_c   1.000
_cell.angle_alpha   90.00
_cell.angle_beta   90.00
_cell.angle_gamma   90.00
#
_symmetry.space_group_name_H-M   'P 1'
#
loop_
_entity.id
_entity.type
_entity.pdbx_description
1 polymer ?
#
loop_
_entity_poly.entity_id
_entity_poly.type
_entity_poly.pdbx_seq_one_letter_code
_entity_poly.pdbx_strand_id
1 'polypeptide(L)'
;MAASSQSLASPAIRLQIALHALMFLDENPEFSTAEMLLSAHSRVLDVLSELSVWLGHDMKRRLEESQKLGQLVNSAVSTAIGVNALQRAVEWLDAGRGLIWTQAMSLRNPLHELEQIRPDLARALEDVRVQLRNSINASVGSDATGLMLNVVPVTGQGN
;
A
#
# COMPACT_ATOMS: atom_id res chain seq x y z
N MET A 1 19.05 -13.11 -22.34
CA MET A 1 18.31 -12.57 -21.17
C MET A 1 19.13 -12.77 -19.89
N ALA A 2 20.35 -12.22 -19.79
CA ALA A 2 21.23 -12.45 -18.62
C ALA A 2 22.14 -11.25 -18.26
N ALA A 3 21.93 -10.06 -18.87
CA ALA A 3 22.81 -8.90 -18.69
C ALA A 3 22.24 -7.81 -17.76
N SER A 4 21.13 -8.08 -17.06
CA SER A 4 20.41 -7.06 -16.27
C SER A 4 20.69 -7.10 -14.77
N SER A 5 21.48 -8.07 -14.28
CA SER A 5 21.60 -8.37 -12.85
C SER A 5 22.58 -7.48 -12.09
N GLN A 6 23.28 -6.57 -12.77
CA GLN A 6 24.10 -5.53 -12.13
C GLN A 6 23.84 -4.19 -12.82
N SER A 7 22.72 -3.55 -12.47
CA SER A 7 22.46 -2.19 -12.95
C SER A 7 23.25 -1.19 -12.11
N LEU A 8 24.16 -0.44 -12.75
CA LEU A 8 24.92 0.69 -12.19
C LEU A 8 24.03 1.85 -11.67
N ALA A 9 22.73 1.81 -11.95
CA ALA A 9 21.79 2.85 -11.56
C ALA A 9 21.26 2.64 -10.14
N SER A 10 21.03 3.72 -9.39
CA SER A 10 20.38 3.63 -8.07
C SER A 10 18.97 3.03 -8.19
N PRO A 11 18.44 2.37 -7.14
CA PRO A 11 17.08 1.81 -7.17
C PRO A 11 16.02 2.86 -7.54
N ALA A 12 16.20 4.11 -7.14
CA ALA A 12 15.31 5.22 -7.52
C ALA A 12 15.28 5.47 -9.04
N ILE A 13 16.44 5.45 -9.71
CA ILE A 13 16.52 5.61 -11.17
C ILE A 13 15.87 4.41 -11.88
N ARG A 14 16.10 3.19 -11.37
CA ARG A 14 15.46 1.99 -11.94
C ARG A 14 13.95 2.04 -11.83
N LEU A 15 13.42 2.52 -10.70
CA LEU A 15 11.99 2.69 -10.50
C LEU A 15 11.44 3.72 -11.49
N GLN A 16 12.10 4.87 -11.65
CA GLN A 16 11.70 5.88 -12.63
C GLN A 16 11.67 5.33 -14.06
N ILE A 17 12.68 4.56 -14.46
CA ILE A 17 12.71 3.94 -15.80
C ILE A 17 11.55 2.96 -15.97
N ALA A 18 11.29 2.11 -14.98
CA ALA A 18 10.19 1.15 -15.02
C ALA A 18 8.81 1.84 -15.09
N LEU A 19 8.63 2.96 -14.39
CA LEU A 19 7.41 3.77 -14.44
C LEU A 19 7.22 4.44 -15.81
N HIS A 20 8.28 4.98 -16.42
CA HIS A 20 8.20 5.52 -17.78
C HIS A 20 7.86 4.43 -18.81
N ALA A 21 8.37 3.21 -18.62
CA ALA A 21 8.03 2.09 -19.49
C ALA A 21 6.54 1.74 -19.39
N LEU A 22 5.95 1.74 -18.18
CA LEU A 22 4.51 1.55 -18.01
C LEU A 22 3.71 2.66 -18.69
N MET A 23 4.08 3.92 -18.46
CA MET A 23 3.43 5.05 -19.10
C MET A 23 3.45 4.94 -20.63
N PHE A 24 4.58 4.56 -21.21
CA PHE A 24 4.70 4.33 -22.66
C PHE A 24 3.79 3.20 -23.15
N LEU A 25 3.70 2.09 -22.41
CA LEU A 25 2.84 0.95 -22.77
C LEU A 25 1.35 1.28 -22.65
N ASP A 26 0.97 2.11 -21.67
CA ASP A 26 -0.42 2.56 -21.48
C ASP A 26 -0.83 3.57 -22.56
N GLU A 27 0.08 4.46 -22.97
CA GLU A 27 -0.15 5.46 -24.02
C GLU A 27 -0.21 4.84 -25.43
N ASN A 28 0.38 3.65 -25.64
CA ASN A 28 0.43 3.00 -26.95
C ASN A 28 -0.03 1.53 -26.87
N PRO A 29 -1.34 1.27 -26.67
CA PRO A 29 -1.89 -0.08 -26.50
C PRO A 29 -1.61 -1.01 -27.69
N GLU A 30 -1.46 -0.47 -28.90
CA GLU A 30 -1.17 -1.21 -30.12
C GLU A 30 0.21 -1.91 -30.11
N PHE A 31 1.15 -1.40 -29.30
CA PHE A 31 2.47 -2.01 -29.09
C PHE A 31 2.55 -2.78 -27.77
N SER A 32 1.47 -2.81 -27.00
CA SER A 32 1.43 -3.41 -25.67
C SER A 32 0.91 -4.84 -25.75
N THR A 33 1.70 -5.78 -25.20
CA THR A 33 1.26 -7.17 -25.02
C THR A 33 1.07 -7.46 -23.53
N ALA A 34 0.25 -8.45 -23.23
CA ALA A 34 0.06 -8.91 -21.85
C ALA A 34 1.40 -9.25 -21.16
N GLU A 35 2.34 -9.88 -21.88
CA GLU A 35 3.66 -10.22 -21.35
C GLU A 35 4.50 -8.97 -21.04
N MET A 36 4.47 -7.96 -21.91
CA MET A 36 5.18 -6.70 -21.68
C MET A 36 4.62 -5.93 -20.48
N LEU A 37 3.29 -5.84 -20.37
CA LEU A 37 2.63 -5.20 -19.23
C LEU A 37 2.94 -5.92 -17.92
N LEU A 38 2.90 -7.25 -17.91
CA LEU A 38 3.22 -8.04 -16.72
C LEU A 38 4.69 -7.91 -16.34
N SER A 39 5.60 -7.92 -17.32
CA SER A 39 7.04 -7.77 -17.10
C SER A 39 7.38 -6.38 -16.54
N ALA A 40 6.77 -5.32 -17.10
CA ALA A 40 6.97 -3.95 -16.63
C ALA A 40 6.47 -3.76 -15.19
N HIS A 41 5.27 -4.27 -14.86
CA HIS A 41 4.76 -4.23 -13.49
C HIS A 41 5.60 -5.07 -12.52
N SER A 42 6.06 -6.26 -12.94
CA SER A 42 6.98 -7.06 -12.12
C SER A 42 8.25 -6.27 -11.80
N ARG A 43 8.82 -5.58 -12.78
CA ARG A 43 10.03 -4.78 -12.59
C ARG A 43 9.83 -3.63 -11.60
N VAL A 44 8.66 -2.99 -11.63
CA VAL A 44 8.30 -1.97 -10.64
C VAL A 44 8.25 -2.57 -9.23
N LEU A 45 7.56 -3.70 -9.06
CA LEU A 45 7.42 -4.34 -7.75
C LEU A 45 8.74 -4.89 -7.18
N ASP A 46 9.61 -5.42 -8.04
CA ASP A 46 10.95 -5.90 -7.66
C ASP A 46 11.78 -4.74 -7.08
N VAL A 47 11.83 -3.61 -7.80
CA VAL A 47 12.60 -2.44 -7.39
C VAL A 47 11.99 -1.77 -6.15
N LEU A 48 10.67 -1.77 -6.02
CA LEU A 48 9.99 -1.29 -4.81
C LEU A 48 10.36 -2.12 -3.58
N SER A 49 10.47 -3.43 -3.74
CA SER A 49 10.87 -4.34 -2.66
C SER A 49 12.31 -4.11 -2.22
N GLU A 50 13.20 -3.72 -3.13
CA GLU A 50 14.58 -3.30 -2.80
C GLU A 50 14.65 -1.95 -2.06
N LEU A 51 13.68 -1.07 -2.31
CA LEU A 51 13.56 0.25 -1.68
C LEU A 51 12.92 0.21 -0.29
N SER A 52 12.49 -0.97 0.19
CA SER A 52 11.74 -1.14 1.44
C SER A 52 12.50 -0.71 2.70
N VAL A 53 13.79 -0.39 2.58
CA VAL A 53 14.61 0.23 3.62
C VAL A 53 14.39 1.75 3.60
N TRP A 54 13.20 2.22 4.01
CA TRP A 54 12.93 3.64 4.30
C TRP A 54 13.52 4.04 5.66
N LEU A 55 14.80 3.78 5.88
CA LEU A 55 15.55 4.24 7.06
C LEU A 55 15.83 5.74 6.90
N GLY A 56 15.33 6.54 7.84
CA GLY A 56 15.72 7.94 8.02
C GLY A 56 14.75 9.00 7.47
N HIS A 57 13.58 8.62 6.94
CA HIS A 57 12.55 9.58 6.55
C HIS A 57 11.58 9.87 7.71
N ASP A 58 11.16 11.14 7.82
CA ASP A 58 10.08 11.57 8.72
C ASP A 58 8.79 10.77 8.44
N MET A 59 7.99 10.54 9.48
CA MET A 59 6.74 9.77 9.47
C MET A 59 5.83 10.16 8.30
N LYS A 60 5.70 11.47 8.04
CA LYS A 60 4.89 12.00 6.94
C LYS A 60 5.33 11.45 5.59
N ARG A 61 6.63 11.50 5.30
CA ARG A 61 7.18 11.03 4.03
C ARG A 61 7.02 9.51 3.89
N ARG A 62 7.16 8.76 4.98
CA ARG A 62 6.91 7.32 4.98
C ARG A 62 5.45 6.97 4.65
N LEU A 63 4.49 7.75 5.15
CA LEU A 63 3.08 7.57 4.82
C LEU A 63 2.80 7.87 3.35
N GLU A 64 3.34 8.98 2.82
CA GLU A 64 3.21 9.35 1.40
C GLU A 64 3.79 8.26 0.48
N GLU A 65 4.97 7.73 0.80
CA GLU A 65 5.58 6.66 0.03
C GLU A 65 4.80 5.34 0.14
N SER A 66 4.21 5.03 1.31
CA SER A 66 3.31 3.88 1.45
C SER A 66 2.03 4.02 0.63
N GLN A 67 1.49 5.22 0.46
CA GLN A 67 0.33 5.48 -0.39
C GLN A 67 0.68 5.26 -1.87
N LYS A 68 1.82 5.80 -2.33
CA LYS A 68 2.30 5.58 -3.71
C LYS A 68 2.50 4.10 -3.99
N LEU A 69 3.09 3.35 -3.05
CA LEU A 69 3.22 1.90 -3.17
C LEU A 69 1.86 1.24 -3.35
N GLY A 70 0.87 1.58 -2.52
CA GLY A 70 -0.48 1.03 -2.64
C GLY A 70 -1.08 1.26 -4.03
N GLN A 71 -0.86 2.44 -4.63
CA GLN A 71 -1.30 2.74 -5.99
C GLN A 71 -0.61 1.84 -7.03
N LEU A 72 0.72 1.67 -6.92
CA LEU A 72 1.49 0.84 -7.86
C LEU A 72 1.11 -0.64 -7.79
N VAL A 73 0.91 -1.17 -6.57
CA VAL A 73 0.44 -2.54 -6.37
C VAL A 73 -0.96 -2.72 -6.94
N ASN A 74 -1.88 -1.78 -6.66
CA ASN A 74 -3.24 -1.86 -7.20
C ASN A 74 -3.26 -1.83 -8.74
N SER A 75 -2.42 -0.99 -9.36
CA SER A 75 -2.26 -0.95 -10.82
C SER A 75 -1.77 -2.28 -11.37
N ALA A 76 -0.74 -2.88 -10.75
CA ALA A 76 -0.20 -4.17 -11.14
C ALA A 76 -1.25 -5.29 -11.03
N VAL A 77 -1.96 -5.35 -9.90
CA VAL A 77 -3.01 -6.35 -9.65
C VAL A 77 -4.16 -6.20 -10.64
N SER A 78 -4.63 -4.97 -10.86
CA SER A 78 -5.69 -4.68 -11.84
C SER A 78 -5.28 -5.12 -13.25
N THR A 79 -4.05 -4.81 -13.67
CA THR A 79 -3.50 -5.22 -14.96
C THR A 79 -3.41 -6.74 -15.08
N ALA A 80 -2.91 -7.43 -14.05
CA ALA A 80 -2.82 -8.88 -14.03
C ALA A 80 -4.20 -9.55 -14.13
N ILE A 81 -5.23 -8.99 -13.47
CA ILE A 81 -6.61 -9.46 -13.60
C ILE A 81 -7.11 -9.23 -15.04
N GLY A 82 -6.87 -8.04 -15.62
CA GLY A 82 -7.29 -7.69 -16.97
C GLY A 82 -6.75 -8.60 -18.06
N VAL A 83 -5.53 -9.15 -17.88
CA VAL A 83 -4.91 -10.11 -18.81
C VAL A 83 -5.11 -11.58 -18.38
N ASN A 84 -6.01 -11.85 -17.44
CA ASN A 84 -6.34 -13.18 -16.91
C ASN A 84 -5.17 -13.93 -16.23
N ALA A 85 -4.17 -13.20 -15.74
CA ALA A 85 -3.04 -13.73 -14.97
C ALA A 85 -3.33 -13.75 -13.46
N LEU A 86 -4.41 -14.44 -13.06
CA LEU A 86 -4.96 -14.38 -11.70
C LEU A 86 -3.98 -14.84 -10.61
N GLN A 87 -3.17 -15.87 -10.86
CA GLN A 87 -2.15 -16.32 -9.92
C GLN A 87 -1.14 -15.19 -9.62
N ARG A 88 -0.69 -14.49 -10.66
CA ARG A 88 0.24 -13.35 -10.52
C ARG A 88 -0.40 -12.20 -9.77
N ALA A 89 -1.69 -11.93 -10.00
CA ALA A 89 -2.42 -10.90 -9.29
C ALA A 89 -2.44 -11.14 -7.77
N VAL A 90 -2.67 -12.38 -7.34
CA VAL A 90 -2.65 -12.75 -5.91
C VAL A 90 -1.24 -12.61 -5.32
N GLU A 91 -0.22 -13.10 -6.03
CA GLU A 91 1.19 -12.96 -5.60
C GLU A 91 1.56 -11.49 -5.36
N TRP A 92 1.20 -10.60 -6.27
CA TRP A 92 1.48 -9.16 -6.16
C TRP A 92 0.68 -8.47 -5.06
N LEU A 93 -0.57 -8.86 -4.86
CA LEU A 93 -1.40 -8.35 -3.77
C LEU A 93 -0.79 -8.70 -2.40
N ASP A 94 -0.38 -9.95 -2.21
CA ASP A 94 0.21 -10.40 -0.95
C ASP A 94 1.59 -9.78 -0.71
N ALA A 95 2.43 -9.67 -1.75
CA ALA A 95 3.71 -8.97 -1.67
C ALA A 95 3.51 -7.50 -1.24
N GLY A 96 2.59 -6.78 -1.88
CA GLY A 96 2.27 -5.40 -1.55
C GLY A 96 1.77 -5.21 -0.12
N ARG A 97 0.84 -6.07 0.32
CA ARG A 97 0.35 -6.07 1.72
C ARG A 97 1.46 -6.35 2.71
N GLY A 98 2.34 -7.31 2.42
CA GLY A 98 3.50 -7.63 3.25
C GLY A 98 4.44 -6.44 3.42
N LEU A 99 4.69 -5.66 2.36
CA LEU A 99 5.56 -4.49 2.44
C LEU A 99 4.95 -3.40 3.33
N ILE A 100 3.68 -3.05 3.10
CA ILE A 100 2.96 -2.06 3.92
C ILE A 100 2.94 -2.49 5.38
N TRP A 101 2.68 -3.77 5.64
CA TRP A 101 2.67 -4.30 7.00
C TRP A 101 4.03 -4.17 7.69
N THR A 102 5.12 -4.50 6.97
CA THR A 102 6.49 -4.33 7.49
C THR A 102 6.78 -2.87 7.84
N GLN A 103 6.33 -1.92 7.01
CA GLN A 103 6.45 -0.50 7.32
C GLN A 103 5.66 -0.11 8.56
N ALA A 104 4.38 -0.52 8.64
CA ALA A 104 3.54 -0.24 9.80
C ALA A 104 4.11 -0.82 11.10
N MET A 105 4.76 -1.98 11.06
CA MET A 105 5.38 -2.60 12.23
C MET A 105 6.67 -1.90 12.66
N SER A 106 7.51 -1.47 11.72
CA SER A 106 8.74 -0.71 12.06
C SER A 106 8.44 0.63 12.78
N LEU A 107 7.23 1.18 12.60
CA LEU A 107 6.77 2.38 13.32
C LEU A 107 6.34 2.10 14.77
N ARG A 108 6.11 0.84 15.14
CA ARG A 108 5.72 0.43 16.50
C ARG A 108 6.92 0.11 17.39
N ASN A 109 8.06 -0.27 16.81
CA ASN A 109 9.28 -0.61 17.57
C ASN A 109 9.88 0.50 18.45
N PRO A 110 9.87 1.81 18.08
CA PRO A 110 10.58 2.82 18.86
C PRO A 110 10.01 3.00 20.27
N LEU A 111 8.78 2.54 20.55
CA LEU A 111 8.17 2.65 21.87
C LEU A 111 8.84 1.74 22.91
N HIS A 112 9.25 0.53 22.52
CA HIS A 112 9.94 -0.40 23.41
C HIS A 112 11.35 0.10 23.77
N GLU A 113 12.06 0.65 22.80
CA GLU A 113 13.37 1.28 23.03
C GLU A 113 13.22 2.54 23.89
N LEU A 114 12.17 3.34 23.65
CA LEU A 114 11.86 4.51 24.46
C LEU A 114 11.48 4.13 25.90
N GLU A 115 10.75 3.04 26.12
CA GLU A 115 10.37 2.59 27.47
C GLU A 115 11.59 2.21 28.31
N GLN A 116 12.65 1.66 27.69
CA GLN A 116 13.90 1.32 28.37
C GLN A 116 14.71 2.55 28.82
N ILE A 117 14.65 3.66 28.07
CA ILE A 117 15.44 4.87 28.34
C ILE A 117 14.63 5.91 29.13
N ARG A 118 13.34 6.09 28.79
CA ARG A 118 12.42 7.14 29.27
C ARG A 118 10.99 6.59 29.40
N PRO A 119 10.69 5.81 30.46
CA PRO A 119 9.39 5.18 30.65
C PRO A 119 8.25 6.20 30.84
N ASP A 120 8.56 7.39 31.35
CA ASP A 120 7.64 8.52 31.49
C ASP A 120 7.08 8.96 30.12
N LEU A 121 7.96 9.16 29.14
CA LEU A 121 7.57 9.59 27.80
C LEU A 121 6.89 8.45 27.02
N ALA A 122 7.34 7.21 27.18
CA ALA A 122 6.71 6.06 26.56
C ALA A 122 5.25 5.90 26.99
N ARG A 123 4.96 6.08 28.29
CA ARG A 123 3.60 5.99 28.84
C ARG A 123 2.70 7.10 28.31
N ALA A 124 3.18 8.35 28.32
CA ALA A 124 2.43 9.47 27.77
C ALA A 124 2.12 9.30 26.26
N LEU A 125 3.07 8.76 25.49
CA LEU A 125 2.86 8.51 24.06
C LEU A 125 1.86 7.35 23.82
N GLU A 126 1.90 6.30 24.64
CA GLU A 126 0.91 5.22 24.58
C GLU A 126 -0.50 5.72 24.91
N ASP A 127 -0.65 6.60 25.90
CA ASP A 127 -1.94 7.22 26.23
C ASP A 127 -2.50 8.01 25.05
N VAL A 128 -1.68 8.83 24.39
CA VAL A 128 -2.08 9.56 23.17
C VAL A 128 -2.46 8.58 22.05
N ARG A 129 -1.67 7.52 21.86
CA ARG A 129 -1.96 6.49 20.85
C ARG A 129 -3.30 5.79 21.09
N VAL A 130 -3.62 5.46 22.34
CA VAL A 130 -4.90 4.85 22.73
C VAL A 130 -6.04 5.82 22.42
N GLN A 131 -5.91 7.09 22.77
CA GLN A 131 -6.93 8.10 22.49
C GLN A 131 -7.17 8.27 20.98
N LEU A 132 -6.11 8.34 20.18
CA LEU A 132 -6.21 8.44 18.71
C LEU A 132 -6.85 7.20 18.08
N ARG A 133 -6.49 5.99 18.54
CA ARG A 133 -7.14 4.76 18.06
C ARG A 133 -8.63 4.76 18.36
N ASN A 134 -9.02 5.22 19.55
CA ASN A 134 -10.42 5.27 19.95
C ASN A 134 -11.22 6.29 19.12
N SER A 135 -10.62 7.43 18.73
CA SER A 135 -11.29 8.41 17.87
C SER A 135 -11.53 7.88 16.45
N ILE A 136 -10.56 7.16 15.87
CA ILE A 136 -10.71 6.53 14.54
C ILE A 136 -11.79 5.44 14.57
N ASN A 137 -11.80 4.61 15.62
CA ASN A 137 -12.83 3.57 15.76
C ASN A 137 -14.22 4.17 15.97
N ALA A 138 -14.32 5.28 16.70
CA ALA A 138 -15.58 6.00 16.87
C ALA A 138 -16.10 6.58 15.55
N SER A 139 -15.23 7.11 14.68
CA SER A 139 -15.65 7.58 13.36
C SER A 139 -16.11 6.45 12.44
N VAL A 140 -15.43 5.30 12.45
CA VAL A 140 -15.82 4.14 11.62
C VAL A 140 -17.11 3.48 12.13
N GLY A 141 -17.33 3.45 13.45
CA GLY A 141 -18.56 2.93 14.05
C GLY A 141 -19.79 3.79 13.78
N SER A 142 -19.62 5.11 13.66
CA SER A 142 -20.72 6.04 13.39
C SER A 142 -21.32 5.85 11.98
N ASP A 143 -20.49 5.54 10.98
CA ASP A 143 -20.95 5.33 9.60
C ASP A 143 -21.74 4.02 9.43
N ALA A 144 -21.40 2.97 10.19
CA ALA A 144 -22.11 1.69 10.14
C ALA A 144 -23.50 1.75 10.80
N THR A 145 -23.67 2.56 11.85
CA THR A 145 -24.96 2.72 12.54
C THR A 145 -25.95 3.63 11.81
N GLY A 146 -25.48 4.52 10.92
CA GLY A 146 -26.35 5.40 10.13
C GLY A 146 -27.17 4.68 9.06
N LEU A 147 -26.70 3.53 8.56
CA LEU A 147 -27.38 2.78 7.49
C LEU A 147 -28.44 1.77 7.99
N MET A 148 -28.44 1.41 9.29
CA MET A 148 -29.42 0.46 9.84
C MET A 148 -30.68 1.13 10.42
N LEU A 149 -30.69 2.44 10.62
CA LEU A 149 -31.81 3.16 11.25
C LEU A 149 -32.88 3.67 10.28
N ASN A 150 -32.75 3.45 8.96
CA ASN A 150 -33.67 4.00 7.96
C ASN A 150 -34.65 2.98 7.34
N VAL A 151 -34.95 1.88 8.04
CA VAL A 151 -36.07 0.99 7.66
C VAL A 151 -37.34 1.53 8.31
N VAL A 152 -38.03 2.43 7.61
CA VAL A 152 -39.41 2.83 7.94
C VAL A 152 -40.33 1.63 7.71
N PRO A 153 -41.14 1.19 8.70
CA PRO A 153 -42.11 0.12 8.48
C PRO A 153 -43.29 0.69 7.69
N VAL A 154 -43.48 0.21 6.45
CA VAL A 154 -44.68 0.47 5.66
C VAL A 154 -45.86 -0.23 6.37
N THR A 155 -46.75 0.56 6.97
CA THR A 155 -48.04 0.09 7.45
C THR A 155 -49.08 0.38 6.37
N GLY A 156 -49.32 -0.61 5.52
CA GLY A 156 -50.43 -0.59 4.56
C GLY A 156 -51.66 -1.25 5.18
N GLN A 157 -52.61 -0.42 5.64
CA GLN A 157 -53.99 -0.77 5.98
C GLN A 157 -54.93 0.02 5.06
N GLY A 158 -55.94 -0.65 4.51
CA GLY A 158 -57.05 -0.11 3.71
C GLY A 158 -56.74 -0.03 2.21
N ASN A 159 -57.51 -0.62 1.29
CA ASN A 159 -58.91 -1.07 1.30
C ASN A 159 -59.08 -2.14 0.20
#